data_AF-A0A172N705-F1
#
_entry.id   AF-A0A172N705-F1
#
_cell.length_a   1.000
_cell.length_b   1.000
_cell.length_c   1.000
_cell.angle_alpha   90.00
_cell.angle_beta   90.00
_cell.angle_gamma   90.00
#
_symmetry.space_group_name_H-M   'P 1'
#
loop_
_entity.id
_entity.type
_entity.pdbx_description
1 polymer ?
#
loop_
_entity_poly.entity_id
_entity_poly.type
_entity_poly.pdbx_seq_one_letter_code
_entity_poly.pdbx_strand_id
1 'polypeptide(L)'
;MTKPVKKISLRKGRRRIPKGVIHIRASFNNTIVTVTDIRGQAISWSSAGACGFRGTKKSTPFAAQTAAENAIRMLIDQGMKQAEVMISGPGPGRDTALRAIRRSGVILNFVRDVTPMPHNGCRPPKKRRV
;
A
#
# COMPACT_ATOMS: atom_id res chain seq x y z
N MET A 1 26.15 3.23 -38.26
CA MET A 1 26.12 2.44 -37.01
C MET A 1 25.92 3.39 -35.82
N THR A 2 24.70 3.48 -35.29
CA THR A 2 24.36 4.38 -34.17
C THR A 2 24.82 3.78 -32.84
N LYS A 3 25.65 4.51 -32.08
CA LYS A 3 26.15 4.08 -30.77
C LYS A 3 24.98 3.91 -29.78
N PRO A 4 24.93 2.83 -28.99
CA PRO A 4 23.88 2.65 -27.99
C PRO A 4 24.03 3.71 -26.88
N VAL A 5 22.99 4.51 -26.67
CA VAL A 5 22.92 5.51 -25.60
C VAL A 5 22.90 4.76 -24.27
N LYS A 6 23.99 4.85 -23.49
CA LYS A 6 24.02 4.37 -22.10
C LYS A 6 23.02 5.19 -21.28
N LYS A 7 21.87 4.61 -20.96
CA LYS A 7 20.95 5.15 -19.96
C LYS A 7 21.70 5.23 -18.63
N ILE A 8 22.05 6.45 -18.22
CA ILE A 8 22.54 6.74 -16.87
C ILE A 8 21.36 6.49 -15.94
N SER A 9 21.26 5.27 -15.40
CA SER A 9 20.36 5.04 -14.27
C SER A 9 21.00 5.73 -13.07
N LEU A 10 20.47 6.89 -12.69
CA LEU A 10 20.77 7.47 -11.38
C LEU A 10 20.43 6.37 -10.35
N ARG A 11 21.47 5.79 -9.74
CA ARG A 11 21.30 4.93 -8.57
C ARG A 11 20.66 5.79 -7.51
N LYS A 12 19.35 5.64 -7.35
CA LYS A 12 18.58 6.33 -6.30
C LYS A 12 19.23 5.92 -4.98
N GLY A 13 19.95 6.86 -4.35
CA GLY A 13 20.58 6.62 -3.06
C GLY A 13 19.53 6.12 -2.08
N ARG A 14 19.84 5.06 -1.35
CA ARG A 14 18.95 4.51 -0.31
C ARG A 14 18.81 5.58 0.79
N ARG A 15 17.74 6.35 0.74
CA ARG A 15 17.38 7.27 1.82
C ARG A 15 16.97 6.43 3.03
N ARG A 16 17.64 6.64 4.15
CA ARG A 16 17.25 6.01 5.42
C ARG A 16 16.21 6.90 6.07
N ILE A 17 14.98 6.42 6.08
CA ILE A 17 13.84 7.14 6.65
C ILE A 17 13.46 6.39 7.92
N PRO A 18 13.52 7.00 9.12
CA PRO A 18 13.21 6.30 10.37
C PRO A 18 11.70 6.24 10.66
N LYS A 19 10.94 7.22 10.16
CA LYS A 19 9.49 7.40 10.40
C LYS A 19 8.75 7.67 9.10
N GLY A 20 7.55 7.12 8.94
CA GLY A 20 6.70 7.44 7.80
C GLY A 20 5.29 6.89 7.92
N VAL A 21 4.57 6.90 6.80
CA VAL A 21 3.13 6.60 6.75
C VAL A 21 2.87 5.46 5.78
N ILE A 22 2.13 4.45 6.24
CA ILE A 22 1.67 3.32 5.45
C ILE A 22 0.20 3.56 5.11
N HIS A 23 -0.07 3.73 3.81
CA HIS A 23 -1.41 3.84 3.27
C HIS A 23 -1.89 2.48 2.79
N ILE A 24 -3.05 2.05 3.29
CA ILE A 24 -3.74 0.83 2.86
C ILE A 24 -5.00 1.27 2.11
N ARG A 25 -5.07 0.97 0.82
CA ARG A 25 -6.28 1.15 0.01
C ARG A 25 -6.94 -0.20 -0.18
N ALA A 26 -7.95 -0.48 0.63
CA ALA A 26 -8.76 -1.69 0.61
C ALA A 26 -10.05 -1.45 -0.20
N SER A 27 -10.00 -1.76 -1.49
CA SER A 27 -11.20 -1.83 -2.33
C SER A 27 -11.78 -3.25 -2.34
N PHE A 28 -13.00 -3.42 -2.83
CA PHE A 28 -13.60 -4.75 -2.98
C PHE A 28 -12.83 -5.68 -3.94
N ASN A 29 -12.12 -5.12 -4.92
CA ASN A 29 -11.46 -5.89 -5.99
C ASN A 29 -9.95 -6.02 -5.80
N ASN A 30 -9.35 -5.21 -4.92
CA ASN A 30 -7.91 -5.11 -4.77
C ASN A 30 -7.53 -4.43 -3.45
N THR A 31 -6.38 -4.82 -2.91
CA THR A 31 -5.67 -4.09 -1.87
C THR A 31 -4.34 -3.56 -2.37
N ILE A 32 -4.11 -2.27 -2.16
CA ILE A 32 -2.85 -1.60 -2.48
C ILE A 32 -2.27 -1.09 -1.16
N VAL A 33 -0.99 -1.38 -0.93
CA VAL A 33 -0.24 -0.92 0.24
C VAL A 33 0.87 -0.02 -0.28
N THR A 34 0.89 1.22 0.19
CA THR A 34 1.88 2.23 -0.22
C THR A 34 2.56 2.77 1.02
N VAL A 35 3.89 2.82 0.98
CA VAL A 35 4.72 3.37 2.04
C VAL A 35 5.24 4.72 1.59
N THR A 36 5.08 5.72 2.44
CA THR A 36 5.47 7.10 2.16
C THR A 36 6.25 7.72 3.32
N ASP A 37 7.02 8.75 3.01
CA ASP A 37 7.54 9.69 3.99
C ASP A 37 6.42 10.53 4.62
N ILE A 38 6.72 11.20 5.73
CA ILE A 38 5.84 12.22 6.34
C ILE A 38 5.47 13.34 5.33
N ARG A 39 6.35 13.59 4.35
CA ARG A 39 6.11 14.55 3.25
C ARG A 39 5.22 14.01 2.13
N GLY A 40 4.75 12.78 2.22
CA GLY A 40 3.94 12.11 1.18
C GLY A 40 4.73 11.60 -0.03
N GLN A 41 6.07 11.56 0.03
CA GLN A 41 6.88 10.98 -1.04
C GLN A 41 6.81 9.46 -0.97
N ALA A 42 6.37 8.81 -2.06
CA ALA A 42 6.27 7.36 -2.12
C ALA A 42 7.65 6.70 -2.18
N ILE A 43 7.89 5.81 -1.23
CA ILE A 43 9.12 5.06 -1.07
C ILE A 43 9.00 3.73 -1.80
N SER A 44 7.99 2.96 -1.43
CA SER A 44 7.68 1.65 -1.97
C SER A 44 6.16 1.47 -2.01
N TRP A 45 5.71 0.58 -2.88
CA TRP A 45 4.32 0.17 -2.93
C TRP A 45 4.23 -1.27 -3.41
N SER A 46 3.18 -1.95 -2.99
CA SER A 46 2.84 -3.28 -3.45
C SER A 46 1.32 -3.39 -3.54
N SER A 47 0.84 -4.32 -4.35
CA SER A 47 -0.58 -4.60 -4.46
C SER A 47 -0.79 -6.10 -4.60
N ALA A 48 -2.00 -6.57 -4.32
CA ALA A 48 -2.35 -7.98 -4.56
C ALA A 48 -2.04 -8.41 -6.01
N GLY A 49 -2.24 -7.51 -6.98
CA GLY A 49 -1.88 -7.77 -8.38
C GLY A 49 -0.37 -7.89 -8.63
N ALA A 50 0.44 -7.05 -7.96
CA ALA A 50 1.90 -7.10 -8.06
C ALA A 50 2.48 -8.40 -7.47
N CYS A 51 1.81 -8.98 -6.47
CA CYS A 51 2.16 -10.27 -5.90
C CYS A 51 1.72 -11.47 -6.75
N GLY A 52 1.19 -11.26 -7.96
CA GLY A 52 0.78 -12.32 -8.89
C GLY A 52 -0.65 -12.81 -8.75
N PHE A 53 -1.47 -12.24 -7.84
CA PHE A 53 -2.87 -12.61 -7.73
C PHE A 53 -3.72 -11.96 -8.83
N ARG A 54 -4.48 -12.77 -9.56
CA ARG A 54 -5.35 -12.36 -10.68
C ARG A 54 -6.82 -12.70 -10.41
N GLY A 55 -7.72 -12.00 -11.07
CA GLY A 55 -9.17 -12.24 -11.00
C GLY A 55 -9.72 -12.16 -9.57
N THR A 56 -10.58 -13.12 -9.21
CA THR A 56 -11.23 -13.21 -7.89
C THR A 56 -10.25 -13.46 -6.73
N LYS A 57 -9.06 -14.03 -7.00
CA LYS A 57 -8.04 -14.24 -5.95
C LYS A 57 -7.46 -12.93 -5.43
N LYS A 58 -7.51 -11.86 -6.24
CA LYS A 58 -6.97 -10.53 -5.91
C LYS A 58 -7.76 -9.80 -4.82
N SER A 59 -9.06 -10.10 -4.68
CA SER A 59 -9.93 -9.54 -3.64
C SER A 59 -9.87 -10.31 -2.32
N THR A 60 -9.04 -11.35 -2.21
CA THR A 60 -8.98 -12.18 -1.00
C THR A 60 -8.15 -11.53 0.11
N PRO A 61 -8.47 -11.80 1.38
CA PRO A 61 -7.69 -11.31 2.51
C PRO A 61 -6.24 -11.84 2.52
N PHE A 62 -6.02 -13.04 1.97
CA PHE A 62 -4.68 -13.64 1.83
C PHE A 62 -3.80 -12.83 0.88
N ALA A 63 -4.35 -12.42 -0.27
CA ALA A 63 -3.62 -11.58 -1.22
C ALA A 63 -3.21 -10.23 -0.61
N ALA A 64 -4.05 -9.67 0.26
CA ALA A 64 -3.75 -8.44 1.00
C ALA A 64 -2.62 -8.62 2.02
N GLN A 65 -2.60 -9.75 2.72
CA GLN A 65 -1.49 -10.09 3.63
C GLN A 65 -0.17 -10.16 2.86
N THR A 66 -0.11 -10.90 1.75
CA THR A 66 1.12 -11.01 0.94
C THR A 66 1.55 -9.66 0.37
N ALA A 67 0.60 -8.81 -0.05
CA ALA A 67 0.89 -7.46 -0.51
C ALA A 67 1.50 -6.58 0.59
N ALA A 68 0.95 -6.65 1.81
CA ALA A 68 1.48 -5.93 2.96
C ALA A 68 2.88 -6.42 3.33
N GLU A 69 3.10 -7.73 3.42
CA GLU A 69 4.41 -8.33 3.72
C GLU A 69 5.48 -7.89 2.71
N ASN A 70 5.16 -7.90 1.42
CA ASN A 70 6.08 -7.44 0.38
C ASN A 70 6.41 -5.95 0.49
N ALA A 71 5.43 -5.10 0.78
CA ALA A 71 5.67 -3.67 1.00
C ALA A 71 6.54 -3.42 2.24
N ILE A 72 6.33 -4.19 3.31
CA ILE A 72 7.07 -4.04 4.57
C ILE A 72 8.50 -4.57 4.45
N ARG A 73 8.75 -5.65 3.71
CA ARG A 73 10.13 -6.13 3.48
C ARG A 73 11.00 -5.02 2.89
N MET A 74 10.49 -4.32 1.88
CA MET A 74 11.18 -3.16 1.28
C MET A 74 11.35 -1.99 2.25
N LEU A 75 10.42 -1.83 3.21
CA LEU A 75 10.45 -0.79 4.24
C LEU A 75 11.54 -1.08 5.29
N ILE A 76 11.69 -2.34 5.70
CA ILE A 76 12.72 -2.78 6.65
C ILE A 76 14.11 -2.57 6.06
N ASP A 77 14.30 -2.87 4.77
CA ASP A 77 15.56 -2.64 4.05
C ASP A 77 15.99 -1.15 4.04
N GLN A 78 15.02 -0.23 4.17
CA GLN A 78 15.26 1.21 4.25
C GLN A 78 15.43 1.73 5.68
N GLY A 79 15.24 0.89 6.70
CA GLY A 79 15.47 1.21 8.11
C GLY A 79 14.34 1.99 8.79
N MET A 80 13.11 1.92 8.26
CA MET A 80 11.94 2.50 8.93
C MET A 80 11.59 1.70 10.18
N LYS A 81 11.52 2.38 11.33
CA LYS A 81 11.24 1.77 12.63
C LYS A 81 9.83 2.08 13.14
N GLN A 82 9.35 3.30 12.86
CA GLN A 82 8.04 3.78 13.28
C GLN A 82 7.18 4.07 12.06
N ALA A 83 5.92 3.65 12.11
CA ALA A 83 4.96 3.91 11.06
C ALA A 83 3.59 4.32 11.60
N GLU A 84 2.93 5.20 10.85
CA GLU A 84 1.52 5.52 11.01
C GLU A 84 0.72 4.77 9.96
N VAL A 85 -0.44 4.23 10.30
CA VAL A 85 -1.27 3.48 9.35
C VAL A 85 -2.51 4.27 9.01
N MET A 86 -2.70 4.55 7.72
CA MET A 86 -3.89 5.19 7.17
C MET A 86 -4.62 4.20 6.29
N ILE A 87 -5.84 3.83 6.68
CA ILE A 87 -6.66 2.85 5.99
C ILE A 87 -7.75 3.56 5.21
N SER A 88 -7.97 3.17 3.95
CA SER A 88 -9.04 3.70 3.11
C SER A 88 -9.82 2.56 2.46
N GLY A 89 -11.14 2.64 2.56
CA GLY A 89 -12.08 1.74 1.91
C GLY A 89 -12.53 0.55 2.78
N PRO A 90 -13.67 -0.06 2.41
CA PRO A 90 -14.32 -1.13 3.16
C PRO A 90 -13.89 -2.55 2.73
N GLY A 91 -12.87 -2.70 1.87
CA GLY A 91 -12.51 -3.98 1.28
C GLY A 91 -12.06 -5.03 2.29
N PRO A 92 -12.18 -6.33 1.94
CA PRO A 92 -11.93 -7.45 2.87
C PRO A 92 -10.47 -7.57 3.34
N GLY A 93 -9.52 -6.98 2.62
CA GLY A 93 -8.10 -7.00 3.00
C GLY A 93 -7.67 -5.92 3.99
N ARG A 94 -8.63 -5.17 4.57
CA ARG A 94 -8.38 -4.11 5.55
C ARG A 94 -7.70 -4.64 6.82
N ASP A 95 -8.35 -5.58 7.51
CA ASP A 95 -7.87 -6.08 8.79
C ASP A 95 -6.66 -7.01 8.62
N THR A 96 -6.62 -7.75 7.51
CA THR A 96 -5.50 -8.67 7.25
C THR A 96 -4.21 -7.93 6.92
N ALA A 97 -4.27 -6.83 6.17
CA ALA A 97 -3.12 -5.97 5.94
C ALA A 97 -2.63 -5.34 7.26
N LEU A 98 -3.53 -4.88 8.13
CA LEU A 98 -3.17 -4.34 9.45
C LEU A 98 -2.49 -5.39 10.34
N ARG A 99 -3.02 -6.62 10.38
CA ARG A 99 -2.42 -7.75 11.10
C ARG A 99 -1.03 -8.11 10.56
N ALA A 100 -0.85 -8.09 9.25
CA ALA A 100 0.45 -8.33 8.61
C ALA A 100 1.49 -7.28 9.02
N ILE A 101 1.09 -6.00 9.02
CA ILE A 101 1.94 -4.90 9.49
C ILE A 101 2.29 -5.08 10.97
N ARG A 102 1.33 -5.43 11.82
CA ARG A 102 1.60 -5.66 13.24
C ARG A 102 2.60 -6.81 13.47
N ARG A 103 2.49 -7.90 12.69
CA ARG A 103 3.39 -9.05 12.77
C ARG A 103 4.82 -8.73 12.35
N SER A 104 5.01 -7.74 11.47
CA SER A 104 6.34 -7.39 10.93
C SER A 104 7.29 -6.71 11.92
N GLY A 105 6.82 -6.31 13.10
CA GLY A 105 7.66 -5.72 14.15
C GLY A 105 7.90 -4.21 14.00
N VAL A 106 7.26 -3.54 13.02
CA VAL A 106 7.27 -2.07 12.92
C VAL A 106 6.44 -1.46 14.06
N ILE A 107 6.98 -0.44 14.73
CA ILE A 107 6.28 0.26 15.80
C ILE A 107 5.16 1.09 15.20
N LEU A 108 3.93 0.76 15.53
CA LEU A 108 2.75 1.48 15.08
C LEU A 108 2.42 2.60 16.07
N ASN A 109 2.45 3.85 15.60
CA ASN A 109 2.10 5.01 16.43
C ASN A 109 0.58 5.14 16.56
N PHE A 110 -0.14 5.17 15.44
CA PHE A 110 -1.58 5.17 15.41
C PHE A 110 -2.12 4.52 14.14
N VAL A 111 -3.39 4.11 14.21
CA VAL A 111 -4.17 3.61 13.08
C VAL A 111 -5.34 4.55 12.88
N ARG A 112 -5.50 5.09 11.67
CA ARG A 112 -6.62 5.97 11.31
C ARG A 112 -7.34 5.44 10.08
N ASP A 113 -8.67 5.53 10.10
CA ASP A 113 -9.49 5.37 8.92
C ASP A 113 -9.63 6.72 8.21
N VAL A 114 -9.27 6.76 6.94
CA VAL A 114 -9.36 7.91 6.04
C VAL A 114 -10.30 7.60 4.86
N THR A 115 -11.24 6.66 5.05
CA THR A 115 -12.28 6.38 4.05
C THR A 115 -13.11 7.65 3.81
N PRO A 116 -13.20 8.14 2.56
CA PRO A 116 -13.90 9.39 2.27
C PRO A 116 -15.40 9.21 2.49
N MET A 117 -15.98 10.00 3.39
CA MET A 117 -17.42 10.11 3.61
C MET A 117 -17.93 11.41 2.95
N PRO A 118 -18.69 11.33 1.85
CA PRO A 118 -19.21 12.51 1.18
C PRO A 118 -20.42 13.10 1.93
N HIS A 119 -20.40 14.42 2.17
CA HIS A 119 -21.57 15.16 2.66
C HIS A 119 -22.42 15.64 1.47
N ASN A 120 -23.30 14.77 0.95
CA ASN A 120 -24.18 15.06 -0.21
C ASN A 120 -23.44 15.63 -1.44
N GLY A 121 -22.54 14.83 -2.02
CA GLY A 121 -21.75 15.18 -3.22
C GLY A 121 -22.32 14.64 -4.53
N CYS A 122 -21.45 14.12 -5.41
CA CYS A 122 -21.85 13.57 -6.69
C CYS A 122 -22.85 12.40 -6.55
N ARG A 123 -23.85 12.36 -7.43
CA ARG A 123 -24.84 11.27 -7.49
C ARG A 123 -24.13 9.92 -7.71
N PRO A 124 -24.34 8.90 -6.85
CA PRO A 124 -23.76 7.58 -7.05
C PRO A 124 -24.33 6.91 -8.31
N PRO A 125 -23.58 6.00 -8.94
CA PRO A 125 -24.06 5.27 -10.12
C PRO A 125 -25.30 4.44 -9.78
N LYS A 126 -26.15 4.21 -10.79
CA LYS A 126 -27.36 3.40 -10.65
C LYS A 126 -27.00 2.00 -10.11
N LYS A 127 -27.79 1.51 -9.15
CA LYS A 127 -27.66 0.14 -8.63
C LYS A 127 -27.68 -0.86 -9.80
N ARG A 128 -26.68 -1.74 -9.85
CA ARG A 128 -26.59 -2.79 -10.88
C ARG A 128 -27.79 -3.72 -10.75
N ARG A 129 -28.37 -4.10 -11.89
CA ARG A 129 -29.38 -5.15 -12.01
C ARG A 129 -28.62 -6.40 -12.44
N VAL A 130 -28.32 -7.28 -11.48
CA VAL A 130 -27.58 -8.53 -11.69
C VAL A 130 -28.47 -9.65 -11.20
#